data_AF-A0AA35QZR9-F1
#
_entry.id   AF-A0AA35QZR9-F1
#
_cell.length_a   1.000
_cell.length_b   1.000
_cell.length_c   1.000
_cell.angle_alpha   90.00
_cell.angle_beta   90.00
_cell.angle_gamma   90.00
#
_symmetry.space_group_name_H-M   'P 1'
#
loop_
_entity.id
_entity.type
_entity.pdbx_description
1 polymer ?
#
loop_
_entity_poly.entity_id
_entity_poly.type
_entity_poly.pdbx_seq_one_letter_code
_entity_poly.pdbx_strand_id
1 'polypeptide(L)'
;MPPGAPDLGESGEHHLLRAAKAQGTCRVMCFHPRSDLTLPLMALPEIRRVVDEWANQITELGRSYLWVQVFENRGKVMGCSNPHPHCQIWASSFMPNEPGRSDANQLKYYEEHGAPLLLDYVQLELKKKERIVVETEHWLAVVPFWAVWPFETLLMPRRHVQRFPDLTDSERDGKLASSHISFPSPAPALSPQTSVWP
;
A
#
# COMPACT_ATOMS: atom_id res chain seq x y z
N MET A 1 13.35 -22.32 -1.75
CA MET A 1 12.82 -23.03 -2.93
C MET A 1 12.42 -24.43 -2.49
N PRO A 2 11.18 -24.91 -2.72
CA PRO A 2 10.95 -26.34 -2.71
C PRO A 2 11.82 -26.97 -3.81
N PRO A 3 12.42 -28.14 -3.57
CA PRO A 3 13.21 -28.83 -4.60
C PRO A 3 12.30 -29.17 -5.79
N GLY A 4 12.65 -28.69 -7.00
CA GLY A 4 11.96 -29.05 -8.26
C GLY A 4 11.34 -27.92 -9.08
N ALA A 5 11.52 -26.64 -8.72
CA ALA A 5 11.11 -25.56 -9.63
C ALA A 5 12.03 -25.53 -10.87
N PRO A 6 11.50 -25.58 -12.11
CA PRO A 6 12.31 -25.57 -13.32
C PRO A 6 13.13 -24.27 -13.41
N ASP A 7 14.41 -24.41 -13.76
CA ASP A 7 15.27 -23.26 -14.05
C ASP A 7 14.87 -22.69 -15.42
N LEU A 8 14.11 -21.59 -15.42
CA LEU A 8 13.50 -21.04 -16.64
C LEU A 8 14.48 -20.29 -17.58
N GLY A 9 15.78 -20.29 -17.29
CA GLY A 9 16.76 -19.52 -18.08
C GLY A 9 16.47 -18.01 -18.10
N GLU A 10 17.31 -17.24 -18.80
CA GLU A 10 16.99 -15.85 -19.13
C GLU A 10 16.12 -15.82 -20.39
N SER A 11 14.83 -15.53 -20.21
CA SER A 11 13.82 -15.41 -21.27
C SER A 11 13.57 -16.66 -22.11
N GLY A 12 12.31 -17.12 -22.14
CA GLY A 12 11.87 -18.11 -23.11
C GLY A 12 12.34 -17.71 -24.52
N GLU A 13 12.89 -18.67 -25.26
CA GLU A 13 13.59 -18.48 -26.54
C GLU A 13 12.75 -17.78 -27.64
N HIS A 14 11.46 -17.52 -27.39
CA HIS A 14 10.50 -16.99 -28.36
C HIS A 14 9.93 -15.61 -27.95
N HIS A 15 9.94 -14.65 -28.89
CA HIS A 15 9.53 -13.25 -28.67
C HIS A 15 8.07 -13.07 -28.16
N LEU A 16 7.19 -14.02 -28.44
CA LEU A 16 5.79 -14.03 -27.96
C LEU A 16 5.63 -14.62 -26.54
N LEU A 17 6.56 -15.45 -26.08
CA LEU A 17 6.41 -16.24 -24.85
C LEU A 17 7.58 -15.95 -23.92
N ARG A 18 7.49 -14.81 -23.23
CA ARG A 18 8.54 -14.34 -22.32
C ARG A 18 8.19 -14.70 -20.88
N ALA A 19 9.15 -15.28 -20.18
CA ALA A 19 9.09 -15.57 -18.76
C ALA A 19 10.39 -15.10 -18.09
N ALA A 20 10.30 -14.76 -16.81
CA ALA A 20 11.44 -14.37 -15.98
C ALA A 20 11.31 -15.02 -14.60
N LYS A 21 12.45 -15.17 -13.90
CA LYS A 21 12.46 -15.70 -12.54
C LYS A 21 11.77 -14.73 -11.58
N ALA A 22 10.86 -15.25 -10.78
CA ALA A 22 10.26 -14.54 -9.65
C ALA A 22 10.88 -15.07 -8.35
N GLN A 23 11.62 -14.22 -7.64
CA GLN A 23 12.14 -14.52 -6.31
C GLN A 23 11.59 -13.49 -5.31
N GLY A 24 11.29 -13.96 -4.11
CA GLY A 24 10.60 -13.14 -3.12
C GLY A 24 10.40 -13.85 -1.80
N THR A 25 9.77 -13.14 -0.86
CA THR A 25 9.27 -13.70 0.39
C THR A 25 7.88 -13.18 0.70
N CYS A 26 7.07 -13.99 1.35
CA CYS A 26 5.73 -13.64 1.78
C CYS A 26 5.63 -13.80 3.29
N ARG A 27 5.21 -12.75 4.00
CA ARG A 27 4.96 -12.75 5.44
C ARG A 27 3.49 -12.45 5.71
N VAL A 28 3.00 -12.95 6.84
CA VAL A 28 1.71 -12.56 7.44
C VAL A 28 2.02 -11.85 8.75
N MET A 29 1.39 -10.71 8.97
CA MET A 29 1.56 -9.92 10.19
C MET A 29 0.20 -9.73 10.85
N CYS A 30 -0.01 -10.37 11.99
CA CYS A 30 -1.20 -10.18 12.80
C CYS A 30 -1.15 -8.83 13.51
N PHE A 31 -2.23 -8.07 13.48
CA PHE A 31 -2.29 -6.74 14.10
C PHE A 31 -2.46 -6.80 15.61
N HIS A 32 -3.19 -7.80 16.10
CA HIS A 32 -3.59 -7.86 17.50
C HIS A 32 -3.93 -9.31 17.91
N PRO A 33 -3.63 -9.77 19.14
CA PRO A 33 -3.93 -11.15 19.58
C PRO A 33 -5.43 -11.47 19.64
N ARG A 34 -6.29 -10.47 19.77
CA ARG A 34 -7.75 -10.63 19.70
C ARG A 34 -8.25 -10.72 18.27
N SER A 35 -8.89 -11.83 17.94
CA SER A 35 -9.49 -12.10 16.63
C SER A 35 -10.77 -11.32 16.35
N ASP A 36 -11.38 -10.69 17.35
CA ASP A 36 -12.63 -9.93 17.24
C ASP A 36 -12.42 -8.41 17.07
N LEU A 37 -11.16 -7.95 17.11
CA LEU A 37 -10.81 -6.56 16.82
C LEU A 37 -10.47 -6.38 15.35
N THR A 38 -10.72 -5.17 14.87
CA THR A 38 -10.29 -4.72 13.54
C THR A 38 -9.55 -3.40 13.71
N LEU A 39 -8.72 -3.03 12.73
CA LEU A 39 -7.87 -1.84 12.82
C LEU A 39 -8.62 -0.54 13.24
N PRO A 40 -9.86 -0.27 12.77
CA PRO A 40 -10.64 0.89 13.23
C PRO A 40 -11.15 0.82 14.67
N LEU A 41 -11.16 -0.37 15.29
CA LEU A 41 -11.62 -0.60 16.67
C LEU A 41 -10.45 -0.72 17.66
N MET A 42 -9.21 -0.68 17.18
CA MET A 42 -8.02 -0.71 18.01
C MET A 42 -7.76 0.66 18.66
N ALA A 43 -7.17 0.66 19.85
CA ALA A 43 -6.73 1.89 20.50
C ALA A 43 -5.55 2.50 19.72
N LEU A 44 -5.42 3.84 19.77
CA LEU A 44 -4.35 4.56 19.08
C LEU A 44 -2.93 4.00 19.32
N PRO A 45 -2.52 3.63 20.56
CA PRO A 45 -1.21 3.03 20.78
C PRO A 45 -1.04 1.65 20.13
N GLU A 46 -2.13 0.89 19.94
CA GLU A 46 -2.09 -0.41 19.28
C GLU A 46 -1.93 -0.22 17.77
N ILE A 47 -2.63 0.74 17.17
CA ILE A 47 -2.46 1.07 15.75
C ILE A 47 -1.04 1.60 15.49
N ARG A 48 -0.50 2.43 16.39
CA ARG A 48 0.89 2.91 16.29
C ARG A 48 1.88 1.74 16.20
N ARG A 49 1.70 0.68 16.98
CA ARG A 49 2.55 -0.53 16.90
C ARG A 49 2.45 -1.23 15.55
N VAL A 50 1.25 -1.28 14.95
CA VAL A 50 1.06 -1.84 13.60
C VAL A 50 1.81 -1.01 12.56
N VAL A 51 1.70 0.32 12.64
CA VAL A 51 2.41 1.26 11.76
C VAL A 51 3.93 1.13 11.91
N ASP A 52 4.44 1.05 13.14
CA ASP A 52 5.87 0.84 13.38
C ASP A 52 6.35 -0.50 12.83
N GLU A 53 5.55 -1.56 12.97
CA GLU A 53 5.92 -2.86 12.43
C GLU A 53 5.91 -2.88 10.89
N TRP A 54 4.97 -2.19 10.23
CA TRP A 54 5.06 -2.00 8.79
C TRP A 54 6.36 -1.32 8.37
N ALA A 55 6.77 -0.25 9.07
CA ALA A 55 8.04 0.41 8.79
C ALA A 55 9.23 -0.54 8.99
N ASN A 56 9.26 -1.32 10.08
CA ASN A 56 10.30 -2.32 10.35
C ASN A 56 10.40 -3.36 9.23
N GLN A 57 9.27 -3.93 8.82
CA GLN A 57 9.20 -4.96 7.78
C GLN A 57 9.67 -4.41 6.42
N ILE A 58 9.25 -3.19 6.06
CA ILE A 58 9.69 -2.52 4.82
C ILE A 58 11.20 -2.24 4.86
N THR A 59 11.72 -1.74 5.98
CA THR A 59 13.16 -1.48 6.13
C THR A 59 13.98 -2.76 6.08
N GLU A 60 13.54 -3.84 6.73
CA GLU A 60 14.24 -5.12 6.74
C GLU A 60 14.28 -5.74 5.34
N LEU A 61 13.11 -5.91 4.71
CA LEU A 61 12.98 -6.58 3.42
C LEU A 61 13.56 -5.74 2.28
N GLY A 62 13.48 -4.42 2.37
CA GLY A 62 14.04 -3.50 1.38
C GLY A 62 15.57 -3.54 1.26
N ARG A 63 16.28 -4.21 2.19
CA ARG A 63 17.72 -4.48 2.07
C ARG A 63 18.05 -5.59 1.08
N SER A 64 17.09 -6.47 0.79
CA SER A 64 17.31 -7.68 -0.02
C SER A 64 16.40 -7.77 -1.25
N TYR A 65 15.31 -7.00 -1.27
CA TYR A 65 14.30 -7.02 -2.33
C TYR A 65 14.11 -5.65 -2.94
N LEU A 66 13.78 -5.62 -4.23
CA LEU A 66 13.56 -4.40 -5.00
C LEU A 66 12.23 -3.72 -4.63
N TRP A 67 11.20 -4.52 -4.32
CA TRP A 67 9.88 -4.03 -3.96
C TRP A 67 9.35 -4.75 -2.72
N VAL A 68 8.71 -4.02 -1.82
CA VAL A 68 8.04 -4.56 -0.63
C VAL A 68 6.61 -4.03 -0.60
N GLN A 69 5.64 -4.91 -0.85
CA GLN A 69 4.22 -4.58 -0.83
C GLN A 69 3.60 -5.00 0.50
N VAL A 70 3.14 -4.03 1.28
CA VAL A 70 2.23 -4.27 2.42
C VAL A 70 0.79 -4.10 1.92
N PHE A 71 -0.09 -5.05 2.22
CA PHE A 71 -1.52 -4.96 1.86
C PHE A 71 -2.41 -5.77 2.81
N GLU A 72 -3.64 -5.33 2.97
CA GLU A 72 -4.68 -6.02 3.73
C GLU A 72 -5.87 -6.35 2.82
N ASN A 73 -6.34 -7.60 2.88
CA ASN A 73 -7.60 -8.03 2.27
C ASN A 73 -8.63 -8.24 3.38
N ARG A 74 -9.66 -7.40 3.45
CA ARG A 74 -10.64 -7.42 4.53
C ARG A 74 -12.01 -7.95 4.09
N GLY A 75 -12.54 -8.90 4.88
CA GLY A 75 -13.92 -9.39 4.74
C GLY A 75 -14.05 -10.68 3.91
N LYS A 76 -15.12 -11.46 4.19
CA LYS A 76 -15.39 -12.73 3.48
C LYS A 76 -15.56 -12.53 1.97
N VAL A 77 -16.11 -11.38 1.57
CA VAL A 77 -16.31 -11.00 0.17
C VAL A 77 -14.97 -10.82 -0.57
N MET A 78 -13.89 -10.53 0.17
CA MET A 78 -12.53 -10.30 -0.33
C MET A 78 -11.65 -11.55 -0.31
N GLY A 79 -12.23 -12.73 -0.09
CA GLY A 79 -11.49 -13.99 -0.04
C GLY A 79 -10.71 -14.21 1.26
N CYS A 80 -10.98 -13.42 2.32
CA CYS A 80 -10.36 -13.62 3.62
C CYS A 80 -11.02 -14.82 4.36
N SER A 81 -10.28 -15.91 4.50
CA SER A 81 -10.73 -17.15 5.14
C SER A 81 -10.51 -17.17 6.66
N ASN A 82 -9.60 -16.34 7.18
CA ASN A 82 -9.30 -16.23 8.61
C ASN A 82 -9.77 -14.85 9.15
N PRO A 83 -10.71 -14.80 10.11
CA PRO A 83 -11.26 -13.53 10.62
C PRO A 83 -10.27 -12.72 11.47
N HIS A 84 -9.13 -13.29 11.86
CA HIS A 84 -8.15 -12.61 12.69
C HIS A 84 -7.53 -11.40 11.95
N PRO A 85 -7.36 -10.24 12.61
CA PRO A 85 -6.87 -9.03 11.94
C PRO A 85 -5.40 -9.19 11.54
N HIS A 86 -5.11 -9.13 10.23
CA HIS A 86 -3.76 -9.30 9.70
C HIS A 86 -3.58 -8.59 8.36
N CYS A 87 -2.33 -8.27 8.02
CA CYS A 87 -1.92 -7.95 6.66
C CYS A 87 -1.00 -9.03 6.09
N GLN A 88 -0.75 -8.93 4.80
CA GLN A 88 0.28 -9.67 4.10
C GLN A 88 1.38 -8.72 3.65
N ILE A 89 2.60 -9.23 3.58
CA ILE A 89 3.77 -8.49 3.12
C ILE A 89 4.46 -9.35 2.08
N TRP A 90 4.45 -8.91 0.83
CA TRP A 90 5.10 -9.60 -0.28
C TRP A 90 6.30 -8.78 -0.74
N ALA A 91 7.48 -9.35 -0.66
CA ALA A 91 8.70 -8.74 -1.17
C ALA A 91 9.20 -9.48 -2.41
N SER A 92 9.62 -8.75 -3.44
CA SER A 92 10.02 -9.31 -4.74
C SER A 92 11.34 -8.73 -5.23
N SER A 93 12.13 -9.57 -5.92
CA SER A 93 13.37 -9.18 -6.60
C SER A 93 13.14 -8.44 -7.92
N PHE A 94 11.86 -8.23 -8.29
CA PHE A 94 11.42 -7.54 -9.49
C PHE A 94 10.38 -6.48 -9.13
N MET A 95 10.25 -5.47 -9.99
CA MET A 95 9.24 -4.44 -9.86
C MET A 95 7.89 -4.96 -10.38
N PRO A 96 6.82 -4.98 -9.57
CA PRO A 96 5.50 -5.36 -10.07
C PRO A 96 4.94 -4.31 -11.04
N ASN A 97 3.95 -4.71 -11.85
CA ASN A 97 3.43 -3.90 -12.95
C ASN A 97 2.89 -2.52 -12.50
N GLU A 98 2.01 -2.48 -11.50
CA GLU A 98 1.37 -1.23 -11.07
C GLU A 98 2.34 -0.25 -10.38
N PRO A 99 3.20 -0.69 -9.44
CA PRO A 99 4.31 0.13 -8.94
C PRO A 99 5.23 0.64 -10.05
N GLY A 100 5.62 -0.22 -11.01
CA GLY A 100 6.50 0.17 -12.11
C GLY A 100 5.86 1.21 -13.05
N ARG A 101 4.56 1.09 -13.34
CA ARG A 101 3.82 2.10 -14.09
C ARG A 101 3.68 3.41 -13.31
N SER A 102 3.47 3.33 -12.00
CA SER A 102 3.33 4.51 -11.14
C SER A 102 4.65 5.28 -11.04
N ASP A 103 5.77 4.57 -10.84
CA ASP A 103 7.12 5.14 -10.83
C ASP A 103 7.44 5.88 -12.14
N ALA A 104 7.22 5.24 -13.29
CA ALA A 104 7.46 5.85 -14.60
C ALA A 104 6.62 7.11 -14.84
N ASN A 105 5.36 7.13 -14.43
CA ASN A 105 4.49 8.30 -14.58
C ASN A 105 4.85 9.42 -13.60
N GLN A 106 5.24 9.10 -12.37
CA GLN A 106 5.70 10.09 -11.40
C GLN A 106 7.01 10.75 -11.87
N LEU A 107 7.96 9.95 -12.39
CA LEU A 107 9.20 10.47 -12.98
C LEU A 107 8.90 11.40 -14.16
N LYS A 108 8.08 10.96 -15.11
CA LYS A 108 7.71 11.77 -16.27
C LYS A 108 7.09 13.11 -15.87
N TYR A 109 6.15 13.09 -14.91
CA TYR A 109 5.55 14.33 -14.40
C TYR A 109 6.58 15.24 -13.75
N TYR A 110 7.48 14.68 -12.94
CA TYR A 110 8.53 15.43 -12.26
C TYR A 110 9.49 16.09 -13.26
N GLU A 111 9.89 15.39 -14.33
CA GLU A 111 10.73 15.94 -15.40
C GLU A 111 10.06 17.12 -16.13
N GLU A 112 8.73 17.07 -16.29
CA GLU A 112 7.96 18.11 -16.97
C GLU A 112 7.62 19.32 -16.06
N HIS A 113 7.35 19.09 -14.77
CA HIS A 113 6.78 20.11 -13.87
C HIS A 113 7.73 20.54 -12.74
N GLY A 114 8.80 19.79 -12.47
CA GLY A 114 9.76 20.06 -11.40
C GLY A 114 9.24 19.81 -9.99
N ALA A 115 8.09 19.14 -9.83
CA ALA A 115 7.45 18.84 -8.56
C ALA A 115 6.85 17.42 -8.55
N PRO A 116 6.77 16.73 -7.39
CA PRO A 116 6.14 15.41 -7.31
C PRO A 116 4.63 15.49 -7.59
N LEU A 117 4.16 14.66 -8.53
CA LEU A 117 2.75 14.63 -8.97
C LEU A 117 1.76 14.59 -7.82
N LEU A 118 1.94 13.66 -6.88
CA LEU A 118 0.99 13.47 -5.78
C LEU A 118 0.99 14.63 -4.78
N LEU A 119 2.08 15.39 -4.67
CA LEU A 119 2.08 16.59 -3.81
C LEU A 119 1.32 17.74 -4.45
N ASP A 120 1.48 17.96 -5.75
CA ASP A 120 0.68 18.94 -6.48
C ASP A 120 -0.81 18.55 -6.45
N TYR A 121 -1.11 17.25 -6.54
CA TYR A 121 -2.47 16.76 -6.39
C TYR A 121 -3.04 17.00 -4.98
N VAL A 122 -2.26 16.76 -3.92
CA VAL A 122 -2.63 17.11 -2.54
C VAL A 122 -2.96 18.60 -2.42
N GLN A 123 -2.12 19.49 -2.98
CA GLN A 123 -2.37 20.94 -2.93
C GLN A 123 -3.65 21.33 -3.69
N LEU A 124 -3.90 20.69 -4.85
CA LEU A 124 -5.10 20.93 -5.63
C LEU A 124 -6.36 20.51 -4.87
N GLU A 125 -6.35 19.34 -4.22
CA GLU A 125 -7.50 18.87 -3.44
C GLU A 125 -7.73 19.73 -2.20
N LEU A 126 -6.68 20.18 -1.50
CA LEU A 126 -6.80 21.12 -0.37
C LEU A 126 -7.41 22.47 -0.78
N LYS A 127 -7.16 22.92 -2.02
CA LYS A 127 -7.75 24.14 -2.57
C LYS A 127 -9.22 23.95 -2.95
N LYS A 128 -9.57 22.83 -3.58
CA LYS A 128 -10.94 22.55 -4.06
C LYS A 128 -11.89 22.09 -2.96
N LYS A 129 -11.42 21.23 -2.05
CA LYS A 129 -12.17 20.65 -0.92
C LYS A 129 -13.41 19.82 -1.30
N GLU A 130 -13.55 19.46 -2.58
CA GLU A 130 -14.73 18.76 -3.11
C GLU A 130 -14.73 17.26 -2.80
N ARG A 131 -13.54 16.66 -2.70
CA ARG A 131 -13.34 15.19 -2.60
C ARG A 131 -12.62 14.77 -1.32
N ILE A 132 -12.41 15.70 -0.38
CA ILE A 132 -11.74 15.41 0.89
C ILE A 132 -12.68 14.60 1.78
N VAL A 133 -12.18 13.46 2.26
CA VAL A 133 -12.87 12.60 3.23
C VAL A 133 -12.32 12.85 4.63
N VAL A 134 -11.00 12.94 4.77
CA VAL A 134 -10.32 13.25 6.04
C VAL A 134 -9.15 14.19 5.76
N GLU A 135 -9.03 15.25 6.57
CA GLU A 135 -7.88 16.14 6.60
C GLU A 135 -7.32 16.19 8.03
N THR A 136 -6.03 15.96 8.18
CA THR A 136 -5.29 16.13 9.43
C THR A 136 -4.07 17.01 9.20
N GLU A 137 -3.29 17.25 10.27
CA GLU A 137 -2.02 17.98 10.18
C GLU A 137 -1.03 17.34 9.19
N HIS A 138 -0.96 16.01 9.16
CA HIS A 138 0.06 15.28 8.40
C HIS A 138 -0.47 14.54 7.18
N TRP A 139 -1.78 14.30 7.10
CA TRP A 139 -2.37 13.39 6.13
C TRP A 139 -3.63 13.96 5.48
N LEU A 140 -3.85 13.56 4.23
CA LEU A 140 -5.05 13.85 3.46
C LEU A 140 -5.61 12.56 2.84
N ALA A 141 -6.86 12.23 3.15
CA ALA A 141 -7.62 11.18 2.47
C ALA A 141 -8.65 11.82 1.53
N VAL A 142 -8.67 11.40 0.28
CA VAL A 142 -9.62 11.87 -0.74
C VAL A 142 -10.29 10.70 -1.45
N VAL A 143 -11.46 10.94 -2.03
CA VAL A 143 -11.92 10.12 -3.16
C VAL A 143 -11.17 10.62 -4.39
N PRO A 144 -10.23 9.85 -4.99
CA PRO A 144 -9.44 10.36 -6.10
C PRO A 144 -10.33 10.70 -7.29
N PHE A 145 -9.95 11.73 -8.06
CA PHE A 145 -10.71 12.13 -9.27
C PHE A 145 -10.87 10.97 -10.27
N TRP A 146 -9.91 10.05 -10.29
CA TRP A 146 -9.86 8.88 -11.16
C TRP A 146 -10.34 7.59 -10.47
N ALA A 147 -11.09 7.68 -9.37
CA ALA A 147 -11.62 6.52 -8.65
C ALA A 147 -12.37 5.56 -9.60
N VAL A 148 -12.05 4.28 -9.49
CA VAL A 148 -12.68 3.19 -10.25
C VAL A 148 -13.67 2.43 -9.38
N TRP A 149 -13.42 2.36 -8.07
CA TRP A 149 -14.30 1.68 -7.12
C TRP A 149 -15.25 2.63 -6.39
N PRO A 150 -16.49 2.20 -6.09
CA PRO A 150 -17.34 2.93 -5.15
C PRO A 150 -16.63 3.13 -3.82
N PHE A 151 -16.57 4.38 -3.36
CA PHE A 151 -15.89 4.77 -2.12
C PHE A 151 -14.38 4.45 -2.08
N GLU A 152 -13.72 4.36 -3.24
CA GLU A 152 -12.26 4.34 -3.31
C GLU A 152 -11.70 5.56 -2.58
N THR A 153 -10.67 5.34 -1.76
CA THR A 153 -9.98 6.42 -1.06
C THR A 153 -8.49 6.31 -1.30
N LEU A 154 -7.86 7.45 -1.61
CA LEU A 154 -6.42 7.59 -1.71
C LEU A 154 -5.94 8.39 -0.51
N LEU A 155 -4.99 7.82 0.23
CA LEU A 155 -4.45 8.41 1.43
C LEU A 155 -3.00 8.83 1.19
N MET A 156 -2.68 10.11 1.46
CA MET A 156 -1.39 10.71 1.11
C MET A 156 -0.84 11.55 2.26
N PRO A 157 0.48 11.52 2.50
CA PRO A 157 1.12 12.47 3.41
C PRO A 157 1.08 13.88 2.79
N ARG A 158 0.94 14.90 3.63
CA ARG A 158 0.98 16.31 3.22
C ARG A 158 2.40 16.81 2.98
N ARG A 159 3.39 16.11 3.53
CA ARG A 159 4.83 16.33 3.30
C ARG A 159 5.32 15.41 2.19
N HIS A 160 6.35 15.84 1.47
CA HIS A 160 7.09 14.93 0.58
C HIS A 160 7.75 13.81 1.39
N VAL A 161 7.32 12.58 1.15
CA VAL A 161 7.84 11.35 1.74
C VAL A 161 8.03 10.35 0.60
N GLN A 162 9.23 9.80 0.47
CA GLN A 162 9.54 8.84 -0.60
C GLN A 162 9.19 7.40 -0.22
N ARG A 163 9.41 7.03 1.05
CA ARG A 163 9.13 5.68 1.54
C ARG A 163 8.43 5.73 2.88
N PHE A 164 7.64 4.71 3.18
CA PHE A 164 6.93 4.59 4.45
C PHE A 164 7.85 4.73 5.70
N PRO A 165 9.07 4.16 5.74
CA PRO A 165 9.98 4.36 6.88
C PRO A 165 10.52 5.79 7.04
N ASP A 166 10.33 6.68 6.05
CA ASP A 166 10.77 8.08 6.12
C ASP A 166 9.75 8.99 6.83
N LEU A 167 8.62 8.41 7.29
CA LEU A 167 7.65 9.10 8.15
C LEU A 167 8.27 9.40 9.52
N THR A 168 8.04 10.61 10.03
CA THR A 168 8.41 11.01 11.39
C THR A 168 7.53 10.31 12.43
N ASP A 169 7.93 10.37 13.71
CA ASP A 169 7.10 9.81 14.78
C ASP A 169 5.70 10.43 14.84
N SER A 170 5.57 11.75 14.67
CA SER A 170 4.27 12.42 14.69
C SER A 170 3.38 12.03 13.50
N GLU A 171 3.98 11.77 12.35
CA GLU A 171 3.27 11.31 11.15
C GLU A 171 2.79 9.85 11.28
N ARG A 172 3.45 9.04 12.13
CA ARG A 172 3.07 7.65 12.43
C ARG A 172 2.04 7.52 13.54
N ASP A 173 1.77 8.58 14.28
CA ASP A 173 0.74 8.55 15.32
C ASP A 173 -0.63 8.30 14.68
N GLY A 174 -1.27 7.21 15.08
CA GLY A 174 -2.44 6.59 14.42
C GLY A 174 -3.73 7.44 14.33
N LYS A 175 -3.64 8.77 14.48
CA LYS A 175 -4.76 9.73 14.38
C LYS A 175 -5.56 9.51 13.09
N LEU A 176 -4.88 9.18 11.99
CA LEU A 176 -5.50 8.88 10.69
C LEU A 176 -6.22 7.52 10.63
N ALA A 177 -5.69 6.52 11.32
CA ALA A 177 -6.28 5.19 11.39
C ALA A 177 -7.50 5.13 12.33
N SER A 178 -7.54 6.03 13.32
CA SER A 178 -8.70 6.19 14.23
C SER A 178 -9.87 6.96 13.62
N SER A 179 -9.63 7.79 12.61
CA SER A 179 -10.65 8.63 11.98
C SER A 179 -11.54 7.82 11.02
N HIS A 180 -12.16 6.74 11.50
CA HIS A 180 -13.21 5.97 10.81
C HIS A 180 -12.98 5.67 9.31
N ILE A 181 -11.73 5.69 8.83
CA ILE A 181 -11.36 5.15 7.51
C ILE A 181 -11.36 3.63 7.67
N SER A 182 -12.57 3.10 7.89
CA SER A 182 -12.87 1.75 7.48
C SER A 182 -12.87 1.81 5.96
N PHE A 183 -11.78 1.35 5.35
CA PHE A 183 -11.79 1.04 3.93
C PHE A 183 -13.03 0.18 3.67
N PRO A 184 -14.03 0.69 2.91
CA PRO A 184 -15.29 -0.01 2.75
C PRO A 184 -14.99 -1.40 2.18
N SER A 185 -15.51 -2.43 2.85
CA SER A 185 -15.49 -3.78 2.30
C SER A 185 -16.17 -3.72 0.93
N PRO A 186 -15.50 -4.14 -0.16
CA PRO A 186 -16.09 -4.15 -1.49
C PRO A 186 -17.25 -5.12 -1.54
N ALA A 187 -18.30 -4.72 -2.25
CA ALA A 187 -19.32 -5.63 -2.75
C ALA A 187 -18.71 -6.54 -3.86
N PRO A 188 -19.36 -7.67 -4.21
CA PRO A 188 -18.70 -8.88 -4.70
C PRO A 188 -18.36 -8.80 -6.19
N ALA A 189 -17.19 -8.28 -6.54
CA ALA A 189 -16.56 -8.56 -7.83
C ALA A 189 -15.10 -8.11 -7.84
N LEU A 190 -14.18 -9.07 -7.72
CA LEU A 190 -12.74 -8.97 -7.99
C LEU A 190 -11.95 -8.00 -7.08
N SER A 191 -10.83 -8.48 -6.55
CA SER A 191 -10.12 -7.91 -5.40
C SER A 191 -9.59 -6.48 -5.63
N PRO A 192 -10.00 -5.47 -4.84
CA PRO A 192 -9.15 -4.31 -4.62
C PRO A 192 -7.99 -4.69 -3.72
N GLN A 193 -6.80 -4.63 -4.31
CA GLN A 193 -5.57 -4.51 -3.55
C GLN A 193 -5.57 -3.11 -2.95
N THR A 194 -5.64 -3.01 -1.62
CA THR A 194 -5.34 -1.76 -0.92
C THR A 194 -3.82 -1.58 -0.95
N SER A 195 -3.32 -1.12 -2.09
CA SER A 195 -1.88 -0.98 -2.38
C SER A 195 -1.66 0.27 -3.21
N VAL A 196 -1.70 1.44 -2.59
CA VAL A 196 -1.04 2.63 -3.15
C VAL A 196 -0.46 3.44 -1.99
N TRP A 197 0.76 3.10 -1.63
CA TRP A 197 1.65 4.00 -0.91
C TRP A 197 2.86 4.23 -1.83
N PRO A 198 3.43 5.45 -1.88
CA PRO A 198 4.58 5.74 -2.72
C PRO A 198 5.77 4.81 -2.42
#